data_AF-G8ZZR7-F1
#
_entry.id   AF-G8ZZR7-F1
#
_cell.length_a   1.000
_cell.length_b   1.000
_cell.length_c   1.000
_cell.angle_alpha   90.00
_cell.angle_beta   90.00
_cell.angle_gamma   90.00
#
_symmetry.space_group_name_H-M   'P 1'
#
loop_
_entity.id
_entity.type
_entity.pdbx_description
1 polymer ?
#
loop_
_entity_poly.entity_id
_entity_poly.type
_entity_poly.pdbx_seq_one_letter_code
_entity_poly.pdbx_strand_id
1 'polypeptide(L)'
;MSANYPVPDTRFEQTFRRALTREAEKHRAAQWRKMGVVDPVVINELQKAQPPSISKLVVCKVVLRDVIFMPLVQGLLWTGVLIAMKPWLKNAVAHGRRLGSSIYRLVLGTDLVKPKRRI
;
A
#
# COMPACT_ATOMS: atom_id res chain seq x y z
N MET A 1 27.19 24.77 -29.53
CA MET A 1 25.71 24.65 -29.58
C MET A 1 25.31 23.43 -28.77
N SER A 2 24.93 23.63 -27.51
CA SER A 2 24.43 22.56 -26.63
C SER A 2 23.02 22.19 -27.09
N ALA A 3 22.87 21.02 -27.70
CA ALA A 3 21.58 20.48 -28.10
C ALA A 3 20.68 20.34 -26.85
N ASN A 4 19.54 21.02 -26.88
CA ASN A 4 18.53 20.97 -25.82
C ASN A 4 17.79 19.63 -25.93
N TYR A 5 18.42 18.56 -25.42
CA TYR A 5 17.77 17.26 -25.35
C TYR A 5 16.63 17.35 -24.32
N PRO A 6 15.41 16.92 -24.67
CA PRO A 6 14.33 16.85 -23.70
C PRO A 6 14.77 15.91 -22.58
N VAL A 7 15.04 16.48 -21.40
CA VAL A 7 15.48 15.72 -20.23
C VAL A 7 14.34 14.75 -19.88
N PRO A 8 14.60 13.43 -19.85
CA PRO A 8 13.57 12.45 -19.50
C PRO A 8 13.07 12.69 -18.07
N ASP A 9 11.86 12.22 -17.76
CA ASP A 9 11.20 12.46 -16.49
C ASP A 9 12.08 12.05 -15.29
N THR A 10 12.59 13.04 -14.56
CA THR A 10 13.50 12.85 -13.41
C THR A 10 12.76 12.53 -12.12
N ARG A 11 11.41 12.50 -12.13
CA ARG A 11 10.62 12.24 -10.91
C ARG A 11 10.90 10.87 -10.31
N PHE A 12 11.08 9.85 -11.15
CA PHE A 12 11.45 8.52 -10.66
C PHE A 12 12.82 8.55 -10.00
N GLU A 13 13.81 9.15 -10.66
CA GLU A 13 15.17 9.24 -10.13
C GLU A 13 15.20 10.00 -8.79
N GLN A 14 14.51 11.14 -8.71
CA GLN A 14 14.41 11.93 -7.48
C GLN A 14 13.74 11.14 -6.35
N THR A 15 12.64 10.44 -6.65
CA THR A 15 11.92 9.62 -5.67
C THR A 15 12.76 8.43 -5.21
N PHE A 16 13.44 7.77 -6.14
CA PHE A 16 14.31 6.64 -5.87
C PHE A 16 15.54 7.04 -5.04
N ARG A 17 16.22 8.14 -5.40
CA ARG A 17 17.33 8.69 -4.62
C ARG A 17 16.90 9.00 -3.19
N ARG A 18 15.72 9.61 -2.99
CA ARG A 18 15.16 9.88 -1.65
C ARG A 18 14.88 8.59 -0.86
N ALA A 19 14.37 7.56 -1.51
CA ALA A 19 14.13 6.27 -0.87
C ALA A 19 15.44 5.59 -0.44
N LEU A 20 16.46 5.63 -1.30
CA LEU A 20 17.80 5.11 -1.02
C LEU A 20 18.47 5.82 0.14
N THR A 21 18.47 7.16 0.15
CA THR A 21 19.10 7.95 1.23
C THR A 21 18.42 7.65 2.56
N ARG A 22 17.08 7.56 2.57
CA ARG A 22 16.31 7.24 3.78
C ARG A 22 16.61 5.86 4.34
N GLU A 23 16.73 4.83 3.50
CA GLU A 23 17.09 3.48 3.99
C GLU A 23 18.56 3.39 4.39
N ALA A 24 19.47 4.04 3.68
CA ALA A 24 20.88 4.11 4.06
C ALA A 24 21.06 4.77 5.44
N GLU A 25 20.34 5.86 5.72
CA GLU A 25 20.33 6.53 7.02
C GLU A 25 19.79 5.63 8.13
N LYS A 26 18.72 4.86 7.89
CA LYS A 26 18.20 3.90 8.88
C LYS A 26 19.18 2.79 9.20
N HIS A 27 19.84 2.23 8.17
CA HIS A 27 20.86 1.20 8.35
C HIS A 27 22.05 1.74 9.16
N ARG A 28 22.46 2.98 8.90
CA ARG A 28 23.51 3.68 9.63
C ARG A 28 23.14 3.95 11.08
N ALA A 29 21.94 4.48 11.34
CA ALA A 29 21.43 4.69 12.70
C ALA A 29 21.34 3.38 13.50
N ALA A 30 20.96 2.28 12.84
CA ALA A 30 20.96 0.96 13.46
C ALA A 30 22.38 0.44 13.76
N GLN A 31 23.37 0.70 12.90
CA GLN A 31 24.77 0.35 13.16
C GLN A 31 25.36 1.17 14.32
N TRP A 32 25.10 2.47 14.39
CA TRP A 32 25.58 3.31 15.49
C TRP A 32 24.97 2.94 16.84
N ARG A 33 23.69 2.57 16.86
CA ARG A 33 23.06 2.00 18.06
C ARG A 33 23.73 0.72 18.53
N LYS A 34 24.18 -0.15 17.60
CA LYS A 34 24.95 -1.36 17.94
C LYS A 34 26.35 -1.05 18.46
N MET A 35 26.95 0.05 18.02
CA MET A 35 28.25 0.53 18.49
C MET A 35 28.19 1.34 19.79
N GLY A 36 27.00 1.52 20.38
CA GLY A 36 26.84 2.23 21.66
C GLY A 36 27.00 3.76 21.58
N VAL A 37 27.00 4.34 20.37
CA VAL A 37 27.10 5.79 20.18
C VAL A 37 25.71 6.41 20.34
N VAL A 38 25.44 6.97 21.52
CA VAL A 38 24.14 7.57 21.87
C VAL A 38 24.16 9.11 21.81
N ASP A 39 25.35 9.73 21.70
CA ASP A 39 25.48 11.18 21.75
C ASP A 39 25.09 11.89 20.44
N PRO A 40 24.16 12.86 20.48
CA PRO A 40 23.62 13.53 19.28
C PRO A 40 24.64 14.42 18.56
N VAL A 41 25.69 14.87 19.24
CA VAL A 41 26.76 15.72 18.66
C VAL A 41 27.70 14.88 17.79
N VAL A 42 28.13 13.71 18.29
CA VAL A 42 29.01 12.77 17.58
C VAL A 42 28.32 12.19 16.34
N ILE A 43 27.01 11.95 16.43
CA ILE A 43 26.18 11.51 15.30
C ILE A 43 26.23 12.51 14.14
N ASN A 44 26.11 13.82 14.42
CA ASN A 44 26.14 14.86 13.39
C ASN A 44 27.52 15.02 12.74
N GLU A 45 28.61 14.89 13.51
CA GLU A 45 29.97 14.95 12.97
C GLU A 45 30.31 13.73 12.13
N LEU A 46 29.97 12.53 12.59
CA LEU A 46 30.12 11.31 11.80
C LEU A 46 29.27 11.38 10.53
N GLN A 47 28.04 11.90 10.62
CA GLN A 47 27.14 12.08 9.48
C GLN A 47 27.74 12.95 8.38
N LYS A 48 28.45 14.02 8.76
CA LYS A 48 29.21 14.88 7.83
C LYS A 48 30.49 14.23 7.30
N ALA A 49 31.18 13.42 8.11
CA ALA A 49 32.50 12.88 7.76
C ALA A 49 32.46 11.67 6.82
N GLN A 50 31.40 10.86 6.85
CA GLN A 50 31.27 9.68 5.98
C GLN A 50 30.02 9.76 5.10
N PRO A 51 30.16 9.84 3.77
CA PRO A 51 29.03 9.72 2.86
C PRO A 51 28.44 8.30 2.96
N PRO A 52 27.11 8.15 2.85
CA PRO A 52 26.45 6.85 2.95
C PRO A 52 26.98 5.93 1.85
N SER A 53 27.62 4.82 2.24
CA SER A 53 27.99 3.78 1.30
C SER A 53 26.72 3.09 0.80
N ILE A 54 26.27 3.48 -0.39
CA ILE A 54 25.12 2.87 -1.07
C ILE A 54 25.54 1.46 -1.48
N SER A 55 25.38 0.51 -0.57
CA SER A 55 25.67 -0.90 -0.82
C SER A 55 24.60 -1.50 -1.72
N LYS A 56 25.01 -2.40 -2.63
CA LYS A 56 24.12 -3.08 -3.61
C LYS A 56 22.91 -3.73 -2.94
N LEU A 57 23.09 -4.22 -1.71
CA LEU A 57 22.02 -4.83 -0.90
C LEU A 57 20.92 -3.83 -0.50
N VAL A 58 21.29 -2.58 -0.19
CA VAL A 58 20.32 -1.53 0.16
C VAL A 58 19.49 -1.17 -1.08
N VAL A 59 20.15 -1.06 -2.23
CA VAL A 59 19.49 -0.81 -3.52
C VAL A 59 18.52 -1.94 -3.87
N CYS A 60 18.97 -3.20 -3.78
CA CYS A 60 18.14 -4.36 -4.05
C CYS A 60 16.91 -4.41 -3.12
N LYS A 61 17.09 -4.16 -1.82
CA LYS A 61 15.99 -4.11 -0.85
C LYS A 61 14.96 -3.03 -1.18
N VAL A 62 15.42 -1.82 -1.53
CA VAL A 62 14.53 -0.70 -1.88
C VAL A 62 13.75 -1.00 -3.16
N VAL A 63 14.42 -1.51 -4.21
CA VAL A 63 13.75 -1.89 -5.46
C VAL A 63 12.71 -2.98 -5.21
N LEU A 64 13.07 -4.02 -4.47
CA LEU A 64 12.15 -5.11 -4.15
C LEU A 64 10.89 -4.58 -3.44
N ARG A 65 11.08 -3.73 -2.43
CA ARG A 65 9.97 -3.18 -1.64
C ARG A 65 9.10 -2.21 -2.43
N ASP A 66 9.70 -1.18 -3.01
CA ASP A 66 8.98 -0.02 -3.51
C ASP A 66 8.53 -0.20 -4.97
N VAL A 67 9.28 -0.96 -5.77
CA VAL A 67 8.97 -1.17 -7.20
C VAL A 67 8.19 -2.46 -7.42
N ILE A 68 8.41 -3.50 -6.61
CA ILE A 68 7.78 -4.82 -6.83
C ILE A 68 6.67 -5.07 -5.80
N PHE A 69 6.96 -5.00 -4.50
CA PHE A 69 5.99 -5.34 -3.46
C PHE A 69 4.86 -4.32 -3.36
N MET A 70 5.15 -3.02 -3.39
CA MET A 70 4.13 -1.98 -3.26
C MET A 70 3.01 -2.07 -4.32
N PRO A 71 3.30 -2.15 -5.63
CA PRO A 71 2.24 -2.31 -6.63
C PRO A 71 1.56 -3.68 -6.56
N LEU A 72 2.29 -4.74 -6.19
CA LEU A 72 1.71 -6.08 -6.05
C LEU A 72 0.68 -6.13 -4.92
N VAL A 73 1.01 -5.58 -3.76
CA VAL A 73 0.10 -5.51 -2.62
C VAL A 73 -1.12 -4.64 -2.94
N GLN A 74 -0.91 -3.49 -3.58
CA GLN A 74 -2.02 -2.61 -3.97
C GLN A 74 -2.99 -3.30 -4.95
N GLY A 75 -2.46 -3.98 -5.97
CA GLY A 75 -3.27 -4.74 -6.92
C GLY A 75 -3.98 -5.92 -6.27
N LEU A 76 -3.28 -6.69 -5.43
CA LEU A 76 -3.85 -7.85 -4.74
C LEU A 76 -4.95 -7.46 -3.74
N LEU A 77 -4.74 -6.38 -2.99
CA LEU A 77 -5.75 -5.87 -2.06
C LEU A 77 -6.98 -5.37 -2.80
N TRP A 78 -6.80 -4.60 -3.89
CA TRP A 78 -7.93 -4.07 -4.64
C TRP A 78 -8.75 -5.17 -5.31
N THR A 79 -8.08 -6.13 -5.94
CA THR A 79 -8.74 -7.30 -6.53
C THR A 79 -9.42 -8.16 -5.47
N GLY A 80 -8.78 -8.37 -4.30
CA GLY A 80 -9.38 -9.07 -3.17
C GLY A 80 -10.66 -8.39 -2.66
N VAL A 81 -10.65 -7.07 -2.53
CA VAL A 81 -11.84 -6.28 -2.15
C VAL A 81 -12.97 -6.47 -3.17
N LEU A 82 -12.67 -6.40 -4.47
CA LEU A 82 -13.68 -6.61 -5.52
C LEU A 82 -14.27 -8.03 -5.49
N ILE A 83 -13.45 -9.05 -5.24
CA ILE A 83 -13.91 -10.43 -5.09
C ILE A 83 -14.82 -10.56 -3.88
N ALA A 84 -14.45 -9.97 -2.74
CA ALA A 84 -15.24 -9.98 -1.51
C ALA A 84 -16.56 -9.21 -1.64
N MET A 85 -16.61 -8.18 -2.49
CA MET A 85 -17.81 -7.38 -2.70
C MET A 85 -18.96 -8.18 -3.33
N LYS A 86 -18.66 -9.20 -4.15
CA LYS A 86 -19.67 -10.02 -4.83
C LYS A 86 -20.58 -10.83 -3.87
N PRO A 87 -20.07 -11.65 -2.93
CA PRO A 87 -20.92 -12.31 -1.94
C PRO A 87 -21.56 -11.31 -0.97
N TRP A 88 -20.88 -10.22 -0.62
CA TRP A 88 -21.43 -9.18 0.25
C TRP A 88 -22.68 -8.54 -0.33
N LEU A 89 -22.65 -8.16 -1.61
CA LEU A 89 -23.82 -7.63 -2.32
C LEU A 89 -24.97 -8.65 -2.40
N LYS A 90 -24.66 -9.95 -2.63
CA LYS A 90 -25.69 -11.00 -2.63
C LYS A 90 -26.36 -11.11 -1.26
N ASN A 91 -25.61 -11.01 -0.18
CA ASN A 91 -26.15 -11.03 1.18
C ASN A 91 -26.96 -9.77 1.48
N ALA A 92 -26.48 -8.58 1.10
CA ALA A 92 -27.20 -7.33 1.26
C ALA A 92 -28.57 -7.36 0.56
N VAL A 93 -28.62 -7.88 -0.68
CA VAL A 93 -29.88 -8.07 -1.42
C VAL A 93 -30.80 -9.08 -0.73
N ALA A 94 -30.26 -10.19 -0.19
CA ALA A 94 -31.05 -11.16 0.54
C ALA A 94 -31.67 -10.57 1.82
N HIS A 95 -30.89 -9.80 2.59
CA HIS A 95 -31.39 -9.09 3.77
C HIS A 95 -32.41 -8.02 3.40
N GLY A 96 -32.16 -7.24 2.36
CA GLY A 96 -33.11 -6.24 1.85
C GLY A 96 -34.44 -6.84 1.42
N ARG A 97 -34.42 -7.99 0.71
CA ARG A 97 -35.65 -8.71 0.34
C ARG A 97 -36.41 -9.24 1.54
N ARG A 98 -35.72 -9.78 2.55
CA ARG A 98 -36.35 -10.27 3.79
C ARG A 98 -36.99 -9.12 4.59
N LEU A 99 -36.27 -8.02 4.77
CA LEU A 99 -36.77 -6.82 5.44
C LEU A 99 -37.97 -6.23 4.69
N GLY A 100 -37.86 -6.08 3.37
CA GLY A 100 -38.97 -5.66 2.52
C GLY A 100 -40.19 -6.55 2.74
N SER A 101 -40.04 -7.87 2.58
CA SER A 101 -41.16 -8.80 2.80
C SER A 101 -41.77 -8.71 4.20
N SER A 102 -40.96 -8.45 5.23
CA SER A 102 -41.44 -8.29 6.61
C SER A 102 -42.23 -7.00 6.80
N ILE A 103 -41.75 -5.88 6.26
CA ILE A 103 -42.44 -4.59 6.31
C ILE A 103 -43.75 -4.67 5.52
N TYR A 104 -43.73 -5.27 4.33
CA TYR A 104 -44.93 -5.48 3.52
C TYR A 104 -45.97 -6.35 4.24
N ARG A 105 -45.55 -7.45 4.89
CA ARG A 105 -46.45 -8.28 5.71
C ARG A 105 -47.03 -7.53 6.91
N LEU A 106 -46.22 -6.70 7.57
CA LEU A 106 -46.64 -5.89 8.70
C LEU A 106 -47.69 -4.83 8.29
N VAL A 107 -47.50 -4.19 7.13
CA VAL A 107 -48.33 -3.06 6.69
C VAL A 107 -49.59 -3.51 5.94
N LEU A 108 -49.49 -4.51 5.06
CA LEU A 108 -50.59 -4.95 4.19
C LEU A 108 -51.29 -6.23 4.65
N GLY A 109 -50.77 -6.90 5.69
CA GLY A 109 -51.39 -8.13 6.25
C GLY A 109 -51.49 -9.31 5.29
N THR A 110 -50.95 -9.21 4.08
CA THR A 110 -51.08 -10.18 3.00
C THR A 110 -49.71 -10.57 2.45
N ASP A 111 -49.53 -11.87 2.24
CA ASP A 111 -48.26 -12.45 1.82
C ASP A 111 -48.19 -12.49 0.28
N LEU A 112 -47.66 -11.42 -0.33
CA LEU A 112 -47.56 -11.29 -1.78
C LEU A 112 -46.33 -12.00 -2.38
N VAL A 113 -45.45 -12.58 -1.55
CA VAL A 113 -44.27 -13.30 -2.03
C VAL A 113 -44.71 -14.67 -2.54
N LYS A 114 -45.09 -14.74 -3.83
CA LYS A 114 -45.30 -16.03 -4.52
C LYS A 114 -44.04 -16.89 -4.37
N PRO A 115 -44.13 -18.12 -3.84
CA PRO A 115 -42.99 -19.00 -3.78
C PRO A 115 -42.49 -19.26 -5.21
N LYS A 116 -41.19 -19.06 -5.43
CA LYS A 116 -40.53 -19.36 -6.70
C LYS A 116 -40.70 -20.86 -6.97
N ARG A 117 -41.59 -21.23 -7.90
CA ARG A 117 -41.69 -22.60 -8.41
C ARG A 117 -40.32 -23.01 -8.93
N ARG A 118 -39.75 -24.02 -8.28
CA ARG A 118 -38.56 -24.72 -8.75
C ARG A 118 -39.06 -25.65 -9.87
N ILE A 119 -38.65 -25.37 -11.11
CA ILE A 119 -38.70 -26.33 -12.22
C ILE A 119 -37.37 -27.07 -12.17
#